data_AF-A0A3P5W6B3-F1
#
_entry.id   AF-A0A3P5W6B3-F1
#
_cell.length_a   1.000
_cell.length_b   1.000
_cell.length_c   1.000
_cell.angle_alpha   90.00
_cell.angle_beta   90.00
_cell.angle_gamma   90.00
#
_symmetry.space_group_name_H-M   'P 1'
#
loop_
_entity.id
_entity.type
_entity.pdbx_description
1 polymer ?
#
loop_
_entity_poly.entity_id
_entity_poly.type
_entity_poly.pdbx_seq_one_letter_code
_entity_poly.pdbx_strand_id
1 'polypeptide(L)'
;MKDPIPYSDDLETIGKDEDATIREMNETFDTILERVAEDEGHAYRSVHAKSHGLIAARISIHDNLPPELAQGIFTRPGTHDAIMRVSTNPGDLLDDAVSVPRGLALKVLNVEGERLDTKY
;
A
#
# COMPACT_ATOMS: atom_id res chain seq x y z
N MET A 1 8.77 -5.74 25.82
CA MET A 1 7.95 -5.70 24.58
C MET A 1 6.50 -5.84 25.00
N LYS A 2 5.56 -5.19 24.31
CA LYS A 2 4.13 -5.45 24.52
C LYS A 2 3.80 -6.82 23.92
N ASP A 3 2.82 -7.50 24.50
CA ASP A 3 2.35 -8.78 23.96
C ASP A 3 1.74 -8.56 22.56
N PRO A 4 1.92 -9.51 21.62
CA PRO A 4 1.29 -9.44 20.31
C PRO A 4 -0.23 -9.41 20.43
N ILE A 5 -0.88 -8.61 19.59
CA ILE A 5 -2.33 -8.45 19.58
C ILE A 5 -2.92 -9.24 18.40
N PRO A 6 -3.85 -10.19 18.64
CA PRO A 6 -4.62 -10.83 17.58
C PRO A 6 -5.47 -9.80 16.82
N TYR A 7 -5.54 -9.90 15.51
CA TYR A 7 -6.42 -9.07 14.70
C TYR A 7 -7.90 -9.30 15.06
N SER A 8 -8.63 -8.21 15.22
CA SER A 8 -10.09 -8.18 15.28
C SER A 8 -10.57 -6.82 14.75
N ASP A 9 -11.76 -6.77 14.17
CA ASP A 9 -12.29 -5.56 13.54
C ASP A 9 -12.51 -4.40 14.54
N ASP A 10 -12.64 -4.71 15.84
CA ASP A 10 -12.78 -3.73 16.93
C ASP A 10 -11.45 -3.07 17.34
N LEU A 11 -10.32 -3.49 16.76
CA LEU A 11 -9.04 -2.79 16.94
C LEU A 11 -9.00 -1.44 16.23
N GLU A 12 -9.78 -1.29 15.15
CA GLU A 12 -9.89 -0.03 14.44
C GLU A 12 -10.72 0.96 15.25
N THR A 13 -10.21 2.18 15.40
CA THR A 13 -10.92 3.27 16.05
C THR A 13 -10.88 4.48 15.13
N ILE A 14 -12.03 4.78 14.51
CA ILE A 14 -12.17 5.94 13.62
C ILE A 14 -12.04 7.22 14.45
N GLY A 15 -11.08 8.06 14.08
CA GLY A 15 -10.84 9.34 14.74
C GLY A 15 -11.99 10.33 14.50
N LYS A 16 -12.25 11.24 15.45
CA LYS A 16 -13.30 12.27 15.29
C LYS A 16 -13.13 13.15 14.06
N ASP A 17 -11.88 13.38 13.66
CA ASP A 17 -11.50 14.26 12.55
C ASP A 17 -11.01 13.46 11.32
N GLU A 18 -11.19 12.13 11.31
CA GLU A 18 -10.69 11.25 10.25
C GLU A 18 -11.34 11.55 8.91
N ASP A 19 -12.67 11.67 8.86
CA ASP A 19 -13.39 12.05 7.64
C ASP A 19 -12.94 13.42 7.09
N ALA A 20 -12.67 14.37 7.98
CA ALA A 20 -12.16 15.68 7.57
C ALA A 20 -10.75 15.55 6.98
N THR A 21 -9.88 14.78 7.64
CA THR A 21 -8.52 14.50 7.18
C THR A 21 -8.52 13.79 5.82
N ILE A 22 -9.39 12.80 5.62
CA ILE A 22 -9.55 12.08 4.34
C ILE A 22 -9.94 13.05 3.23
N ARG A 23 -10.91 13.95 3.48
CA ARG A 23 -11.31 14.97 2.50
C ARG A 23 -10.16 15.91 2.15
N GLU A 24 -9.47 16.47 3.14
CA GLU A 24 -8.34 17.37 2.92
C GLU A 24 -7.19 16.69 2.15
N MET A 25 -6.93 15.42 2.43
CA MET A 25 -5.95 14.61 1.69
C MET A 25 -6.37 14.43 0.23
N ASN A 26 -7.66 14.11 -0.03
CA ASN A 26 -8.17 13.97 -1.39
C ASN A 26 -8.07 15.28 -2.17
N GLU A 27 -8.47 16.42 -1.58
CA GLU A 27 -8.32 17.74 -2.21
C GLU A 27 -6.86 18.08 -2.53
N THR A 28 -5.93 17.70 -1.64
CA THR A 28 -4.50 17.86 -1.87
C THR A 28 -4.02 16.98 -3.03
N PHE A 29 -4.46 15.72 -3.09
CA PHE A 29 -4.11 14.82 -4.18
C PHE A 29 -4.67 15.27 -5.52
N ASP A 30 -5.90 15.77 -5.55
CA ASP A 30 -6.51 16.34 -6.74
C ASP A 30 -5.70 17.53 -7.25
N THR A 31 -5.29 18.43 -6.34
CA THR A 31 -4.42 19.56 -6.70
C THR A 31 -3.12 19.09 -7.34
N ILE A 32 -2.47 18.05 -6.80
CA ILE A 32 -1.24 17.51 -7.39
C ILE A 32 -1.52 16.92 -8.78
N LEU A 33 -2.58 16.14 -8.94
CA LEU A 33 -2.94 15.51 -10.22
C LEU A 33 -3.25 16.55 -11.29
N GLU A 34 -3.99 17.60 -10.95
CA GLU A 34 -4.30 18.72 -11.84
C GLU A 34 -3.02 19.43 -12.29
N ARG A 35 -2.12 19.76 -11.36
CA ARG A 35 -0.84 20.42 -11.69
C ARG A 35 0.02 19.58 -12.61
N VAL A 36 0.18 18.30 -12.30
CA VAL A 36 0.93 17.37 -13.15
C VAL A 36 0.28 17.24 -14.53
N ALA A 37 -1.05 17.21 -14.62
CA ALA A 37 -1.75 17.17 -15.90
C ALA A 37 -1.54 18.45 -16.73
N GLU A 38 -1.55 19.62 -16.08
CA GLU A 38 -1.26 20.92 -16.71
C GLU A 38 0.17 20.97 -17.25
N ASP A 39 1.15 20.51 -16.47
CA ASP A 39 2.58 20.62 -16.80
C ASP A 39 3.06 19.54 -17.79
N GLU A 40 2.59 18.30 -17.65
CA GLU A 40 3.07 17.12 -18.40
C GLU A 40 2.08 16.64 -19.47
N GLY A 41 0.87 17.22 -19.53
CA GLY A 41 -0.20 16.82 -20.44
C GLY A 41 -0.91 15.50 -20.05
N HIS A 42 -0.55 14.89 -18.91
CA HIS A 42 -1.16 13.68 -18.38
C HIS A 42 -0.97 13.58 -16.87
N ALA A 43 -2.05 13.32 -16.12
CA ALA A 43 -1.97 13.02 -14.70
C ALA A 43 -1.41 11.60 -14.47
N TYR A 44 -0.41 11.46 -13.60
CA TYR A 44 0.07 10.18 -13.10
C TYR A 44 -0.63 9.80 -11.78
N ARG A 45 0.10 9.17 -10.85
CA ARG A 45 -0.37 9.01 -9.46
C ARG A 45 0.00 10.27 -8.67
N SER A 46 -0.89 10.73 -7.78
CA SER A 46 -0.64 11.92 -6.93
C SER A 46 0.60 11.77 -6.03
N VAL A 47 0.91 10.54 -5.66
CA VAL A 47 2.16 10.13 -5.02
C VAL A 47 2.61 8.81 -5.63
N HIS A 48 3.88 8.48 -5.47
CA HIS A 48 4.49 7.30 -6.05
C HIS A 48 4.38 7.25 -7.58
N ALA A 49 4.47 8.39 -8.27
CA ALA A 49 4.23 8.49 -9.71
C ALA A 49 5.21 7.65 -10.52
N LYS A 50 6.51 7.89 -10.36
CA LYS A 50 7.54 7.19 -11.13
C LYS A 50 7.69 5.75 -10.66
N SER A 51 7.43 4.81 -11.56
CA SER A 51 7.71 3.39 -11.38
C SER A 51 9.14 3.10 -11.83
N HIS A 52 9.90 2.35 -11.03
CA HIS A 52 11.23 1.86 -11.40
C HIS A 52 11.20 0.40 -11.85
N GLY A 53 10.23 -0.37 -11.36
CA GLY A 53 10.08 -1.77 -11.77
C GLY A 53 8.73 -2.35 -11.38
N LEU A 54 8.25 -3.26 -12.22
CA LEU A 54 7.15 -4.18 -11.94
C LEU A 54 7.70 -5.59 -12.02
N ILE A 55 7.60 -6.32 -10.92
CA ILE A 55 8.26 -7.60 -10.74
C ILE A 55 7.18 -8.65 -10.49
N ALA A 56 7.13 -9.66 -11.35
CA ALA A 56 6.43 -10.88 -11.06
C ALA A 56 7.20 -11.61 -9.94
N ALA A 57 6.52 -11.88 -8.84
CA ALA A 57 7.12 -12.39 -7.62
C ALA A 57 6.34 -13.60 -7.10
N ARG A 58 6.97 -14.29 -6.14
CA ARG A 58 6.38 -15.40 -5.42
C ARG A 58 6.69 -15.22 -3.94
N ILE A 59 5.67 -15.33 -3.11
CA ILE A 59 5.76 -15.25 -1.66
C ILE A 59 5.60 -16.64 -1.10
N SER A 60 6.53 -17.06 -0.24
CA SER A 60 6.42 -18.31 0.51
C SER A 60 6.07 -18.00 1.96
N ILE A 61 4.97 -18.58 2.42
CA ILE A 61 4.55 -18.57 3.82
C ILE A 61 5.05 -19.87 4.43
N HIS A 62 5.97 -19.76 5.38
CA HIS A 62 6.56 -20.91 6.04
C HIS A 62 5.57 -21.62 6.96
N ASP A 63 5.78 -22.92 7.15
CA ASP A 63 5.11 -23.66 8.21
C ASP A 63 5.66 -23.28 9.59
N ASN A 64 4.88 -23.60 10.62
CA ASN A 64 5.30 -23.42 12.02
C ASN A 64 5.68 -21.98 12.38
N LEU A 65 5.01 -20.98 11.78
CA LEU A 65 5.11 -19.60 12.26
C LEU A 65 4.67 -19.53 13.72
N PRO A 66 5.32 -18.69 14.55
CA PRO A 66 4.83 -18.38 15.89
C PRO A 66 3.33 -18.03 15.85
N PRO A 67 2.50 -18.51 16.80
CA PRO A 67 1.06 -18.30 16.77
C PRO A 67 0.65 -16.83 16.59
N GLU A 68 1.43 -15.90 17.14
CA GLU A 68 1.21 -14.47 17.02
C GLU A 68 1.40 -13.91 15.60
N LEU A 69 2.20 -14.57 14.76
CA LEU A 69 2.44 -14.20 13.36
C LEU A 69 1.55 -14.96 12.37
N ALA A 70 0.95 -16.06 12.82
CA ALA A 70 0.11 -16.94 12.01
C ALA A 70 -1.33 -16.41 11.89
N GLN A 71 -1.49 -15.20 11.34
CA GLN A 71 -2.79 -14.50 11.21
C GLN A 71 -3.11 -14.13 9.75
N GLY A 72 -4.40 -14.07 9.40
CA GLY A 72 -4.85 -13.78 8.03
C GLY A 72 -4.24 -14.74 7.00
N ILE A 73 -3.60 -14.21 5.96
CA ILE A 73 -2.94 -15.02 4.92
C ILE A 73 -1.82 -15.91 5.49
N PHE A 74 -1.23 -15.54 6.62
CA PHE A 74 -0.11 -16.27 7.24
C PHE A 74 -0.57 -17.49 8.07
N THR A 75 -1.88 -17.70 8.22
CA THR A 75 -2.44 -18.87 8.96
C THR A 75 -2.16 -20.20 8.27
N ARG A 76 -2.02 -20.21 6.94
CA ARG A 76 -1.82 -21.42 6.14
C ARG A 76 -0.46 -21.34 5.44
N PRO A 77 0.44 -22.30 5.64
CA PRO A 77 1.68 -22.35 4.89
C PRO A 77 1.38 -22.59 3.42
N GLY A 78 2.24 -22.04 2.54
CA GLY A 78 1.99 -22.13 1.12
C GLY A 78 2.78 -21.13 0.31
N THR A 79 2.42 -21.03 -0.96
CA THR A 79 3.09 -20.17 -1.93
C THR A 79 2.04 -19.40 -2.71
N HIS A 80 2.23 -18.09 -2.80
CA HIS A 80 1.34 -17.19 -3.54
C HIS A 80 2.11 -16.49 -4.64
N ASP A 81 1.48 -16.38 -5.81
CA ASP A 81 1.96 -15.45 -6.82
C ASP A 81 1.72 -14.01 -6.34
N ALA A 82 2.63 -13.12 -6.68
CA ALA A 82 2.58 -11.73 -6.26
C ALA A 82 3.10 -10.80 -7.36
N ILE A 83 2.72 -9.52 -7.27
CA ILE A 83 3.28 -8.45 -8.09
C ILE A 83 3.91 -7.44 -7.14
N MET A 84 5.18 -7.11 -7.37
CA MET A 84 5.90 -6.10 -6.61
C MET A 84 6.16 -4.87 -7.48
N ARG A 85 5.99 -3.67 -6.91
CA ARG A 85 6.25 -2.39 -7.58
C ARG A 85 7.25 -1.56 -6.79
N VAL A 86 8.32 -1.13 -7.45
CA VAL A 86 9.33 -0.21 -6.91
C VAL A 86 9.08 1.19 -7.48
N SER A 87 9.12 2.24 -6.65
CA SER A 87 8.81 3.63 -7.05
C SER A 87 9.53 4.68 -6.20
N THR A 88 9.50 5.95 -6.63
CA THR A 88 9.84 7.14 -5.81
C THR A 88 8.58 7.84 -5.34
N ASN A 89 8.59 8.45 -4.15
CA ASN A 89 7.40 9.04 -3.51
C ASN A 89 6.69 10.23 -4.22
N PRO A 90 7.39 11.17 -4.90
CA PRO A 90 6.73 12.35 -5.48
C PRO A 90 5.65 12.03 -6.54
N GLY A 91 4.76 13.00 -6.76
CA GLY A 91 3.76 12.98 -7.83
C GLY A 91 4.33 13.28 -9.22
N ASP A 92 5.53 13.86 -9.27
CA ASP A 92 6.25 14.18 -10.51
C ASP A 92 7.22 13.08 -10.94
N LEU A 93 7.58 13.06 -12.21
CA LEU A 93 8.60 12.16 -12.76
C LEU A 93 10.01 12.75 -12.61
N LEU A 94 10.56 12.69 -11.40
CA LEU A 94 11.91 13.16 -11.13
C LEU A 94 13.00 12.20 -11.64
N ASP A 95 14.22 12.70 -11.83
CA ASP A 95 15.41 11.86 -12.08
C ASP A 95 15.65 10.89 -10.89
N ASP A 96 16.12 9.68 -11.18
CA ASP A 96 16.37 8.66 -10.16
C ASP A 96 17.53 9.03 -9.23
N ALA A 97 18.44 9.92 -9.65
CA ALA A 97 19.49 10.45 -8.80
C ALA A 97 18.97 11.37 -7.68
N VAL A 98 17.72 11.85 -7.79
CA VAL A 98 17.13 12.69 -6.74
C VAL A 98 16.88 11.84 -5.48
N SER A 99 17.42 12.33 -4.37
CA SER A 99 17.29 11.69 -3.05
C SER A 99 15.90 11.94 -2.49
N VAL A 100 15.05 10.92 -2.58
CA VAL A 100 13.67 10.90 -2.05
C VAL A 100 13.35 9.50 -1.52
N PRO A 101 12.33 9.32 -0.66
CA PRO A 101 11.91 7.99 -0.23
C PRO A 101 11.59 7.07 -1.42
N ARG A 102 11.87 5.78 -1.25
CA ARG A 102 11.54 4.73 -2.21
C ARG A 102 10.38 3.89 -1.67
N GLY A 103 9.37 3.67 -2.51
CA GLY A 103 8.24 2.81 -2.21
C GLY A 103 8.44 1.40 -2.75
N LEU A 104 8.05 0.41 -1.96
CA LEU A 104 7.93 -0.99 -2.36
C LEU A 104 6.53 -1.47 -2.00
N ALA A 105 5.70 -1.68 -3.02
CA ALA A 105 4.36 -2.23 -2.84
C ALA A 105 4.34 -3.71 -3.23
N LEU A 106 3.63 -4.53 -2.48
CA LEU A 106 3.47 -5.97 -2.70
C LEU A 106 1.99 -6.31 -2.81
N LYS A 107 1.57 -6.85 -3.95
CA LYS A 107 0.20 -7.33 -4.18
C LYS A 107 0.22 -8.85 -4.24
N VAL A 108 -0.32 -9.50 -3.22
CA VAL A 108 -0.52 -10.95 -3.19
C VAL A 108 -1.75 -11.32 -4.03
N LEU A 109 -1.60 -12.26 -4.94
CA LEU A 109 -2.66 -12.69 -5.86
C LEU A 109 -3.38 -13.92 -5.33
N ASN A 110 -4.63 -14.10 -5.79
CA ASN A 110 -5.45 -15.30 -5.52
C ASN A 110 -5.58 -15.65 -4.03
N VAL A 111 -5.56 -14.64 -3.15
CA VAL A 111 -5.83 -14.81 -1.73
C VAL A 111 -7.33 -15.06 -1.53
N GLU A 112 -7.65 -16.19 -0.90
CA GLU A 112 -9.01 -16.58 -0.49
C GLU A 112 -9.43 -15.85 0.79
N GLY A 113 -10.75 -15.72 1.00
CA GLY A 113 -11.33 -15.14 2.21
C GLY A 113 -11.83 -13.70 2.00
N GLU A 114 -12.43 -13.17 3.07
CA GLU A 114 -12.91 -11.80 3.11
C GLU A 114 -11.76 -10.80 3.04
N ARG A 115 -12.02 -9.66 2.41
CA ARG A 115 -11.08 -8.53 2.33
C ARG A 115 -11.66 -7.39 3.13
N LEU A 116 -10.78 -6.50 3.60
CA LEU A 116 -11.20 -5.24 4.20
C LEU A 116 -12.14 -4.51 3.22
N ASP A 117 -13.33 -4.18 3.71
CA ASP A 117 -14.35 -3.46 2.95
C ASP A 117 -13.86 -2.03 2.67
N THR A 118 -14.14 -1.51 1.49
CA THR A 118 -13.66 -0.19 1.04
C THR A 118 -14.57 0.93 1.52
N LYS A 119 -15.07 0.90 2.77
CA LYS A 119 -16.00 1.91 3.29
C LYS A 119 -15.35 3.26 3.64
N TYR A 120 -14.24 3.60 2.98
CA TYR A 120 -13.56 4.88 3.03
C TYR A 120 -13.62 5.54 1.65
#